data_AF-A0A948DJT6-F1
#
_entry.id   AF-A0A948DJT6-F1
#
_cell.length_a   1.000
_cell.length_b   1.000
_cell.length_c   1.000
_cell.angle_alpha   90.00
_cell.angle_beta   90.00
_cell.angle_gamma   90.00
#
_symmetry.space_group_name_H-M   'P 1'
#
loop_
_entity.id
_entity.type
_entity.pdbx_description
1 polymer ?
#
loop_
_entity_poly.entity_id
_entity_poly.type
_entity_poly.pdbx_seq_one_letter_code
_entity_poly.pdbx_strand_id
1 'polypeptide(L)'
;MNITFPLLDKGLILNIPKDNLDLGATPLCQNIYIINGEVTTRSGIKIKYTKNWEGVPLVIQDYLALDGNKYILLFTTTDIYNISNNWENITPKKDGIKVSLTMTEKDIYYFVTINNKLIITNGVDPILTYNGSGCCIYLNCPYKAKIIKEYKTHLFLLNTIEDGYPITQRVRWSATGNPENWENYNSNFVDLVLDEKKILGCTIQNINMFIYKSSSIIICRWQGEPSLFAFEENAVVDIGLTNTQTLCSFSNVDYFLGELGVFGLSGNSLDCISLNVNKEILVSTKEQKEIKAFIDYELGNYNIIIKSGIYWSYNIENKVWTYHNLCGTILVKKRIIDLSGKIKDLKGSIKSLSAPYYIPNLLDIRGYGYNLESNFTLIEDLIGDIEVQSWYIDEIEENKINKNNIYMTNMGILIQSNNQQDCYIDKDGKEQNADIDAYYTTPIIQMDMDT
;
A
#
# COMPACT_ATOMS: atom_id res chain seq x y z
N MET A 1 -44.82 11.49 -16.46
CA MET A 1 -44.19 11.81 -15.17
C MET A 1 -42.74 11.39 -15.30
N ASN A 2 -41.80 12.34 -15.29
CA ASN A 2 -40.37 12.00 -15.43
C ASN A 2 -39.82 11.66 -14.04
N ILE A 3 -39.47 10.40 -13.84
CA ILE A 3 -38.78 9.96 -12.63
C ILE A 3 -37.30 10.26 -12.85
N THR A 4 -36.72 11.07 -11.97
CA THR A 4 -35.27 11.36 -11.95
C THR A 4 -34.69 10.66 -10.72
N PHE A 5 -33.70 9.80 -10.96
CA PHE A 5 -32.93 9.18 -9.89
C PHE A 5 -31.75 10.09 -9.53
N PRO A 6 -31.39 10.21 -8.25
CA PRO A 6 -30.19 10.94 -7.85
C PRO A 6 -28.95 10.24 -8.44
N LEU A 7 -27.99 11.04 -8.92
CA LEU A 7 -26.68 10.49 -9.30
C LEU A 7 -25.96 10.03 -8.04
N LEU A 8 -25.50 8.78 -8.06
CA LEU A 8 -24.56 8.29 -7.07
C LEU A 8 -23.18 8.86 -7.44
N ASP A 9 -22.68 9.80 -6.65
CA ASP A 9 -21.39 10.48 -6.88
C ASP A 9 -20.55 10.66 -5.60
N LYS A 10 -21.06 10.25 -4.43
CA LYS A 10 -20.41 10.52 -3.12
C LYS A 10 -19.82 9.30 -2.41
N GLY A 11 -19.99 8.10 -2.96
CA GLY A 11 -19.36 6.89 -2.43
C GLY A 11 -19.86 6.45 -1.05
N LEU A 12 -18.93 5.87 -0.26
CA LEU A 12 -19.18 5.32 1.07
C LEU A 12 -19.11 6.40 2.15
N ILE A 13 -20.24 6.72 2.77
CA ILE A 13 -20.31 7.62 3.92
C ILE A 13 -20.84 6.82 5.13
N LEU A 14 -19.97 6.55 6.10
CA LEU A 14 -20.30 5.76 7.30
C LEU A 14 -20.56 6.61 8.56
N ASN A 15 -20.25 7.90 8.49
CA ASN A 15 -20.28 8.83 9.63
C ASN A 15 -21.58 9.63 9.75
N ILE A 16 -22.56 9.39 8.87
CA ILE A 16 -23.85 10.07 8.87
C ILE A 16 -24.95 9.01 9.02
N PRO A 17 -25.92 9.19 9.94
CA PRO A 17 -27.07 8.29 10.03
C PRO A 17 -27.74 8.15 8.67
N LYS A 18 -28.25 6.96 8.36
CA LYS A 18 -28.83 6.65 7.04
C LYS A 18 -29.85 7.69 6.56
N ASP A 19 -30.64 8.23 7.48
CA ASP A 19 -31.70 9.20 7.19
C ASP A 19 -31.18 10.60 6.82
N ASN A 20 -29.91 10.87 7.11
CA ASN A 20 -29.22 12.12 6.81
C ASN A 20 -28.18 11.96 5.68
N LEU A 21 -28.05 10.76 5.11
CA LEU A 21 -27.15 10.56 3.97
C LEU A 21 -27.63 11.36 2.78
N ASP A 22 -26.67 11.97 2.09
CA ASP A 22 -26.95 12.58 0.80
C ASP A 22 -27.47 11.51 -0.17
N LEU A 23 -28.38 11.89 -1.06
CA LEU A 23 -29.00 10.98 -2.02
C LEU A 23 -27.96 10.34 -2.97
N GLY A 24 -26.80 10.96 -3.15
CA GLY A 24 -25.67 10.42 -3.92
C GLY A 24 -24.72 9.50 -3.14
N ALA A 25 -24.96 9.27 -1.85
CA ALA A 25 -24.13 8.43 -0.98
C ALA A 25 -24.85 7.13 -0.58
N THR A 26 -24.08 6.07 -0.31
CA THR A 26 -24.66 4.84 0.25
C THR A 26 -23.73 4.22 1.29
N PRO A 27 -24.25 3.73 2.44
CA PRO A 27 -23.43 3.07 3.45
C PRO A 27 -23.03 1.64 3.01
N LEU A 28 -23.51 1.20 1.84
CA LEU A 28 -23.31 -0.13 1.28
C LEU A 28 -22.36 -0.14 0.07
N CYS A 29 -21.59 0.94 -0.13
CA CYS A 29 -20.52 1.00 -1.13
C CYS A 29 -19.31 0.14 -0.69
N GLN A 30 -19.41 -1.18 -0.81
CA GLN A 30 -18.28 -2.09 -0.61
C GLN A 30 -17.94 -2.78 -1.92
N ASN A 31 -16.65 -2.74 -2.30
CA ASN A 31 -16.13 -3.36 -3.53
C ASN A 31 -16.84 -2.86 -4.81
N ILE A 32 -17.23 -1.59 -4.84
CA ILE A 32 -17.76 -0.92 -6.03
C ILE A 32 -17.04 0.40 -6.25
N TYR A 33 -16.81 0.76 -7.51
CA TYR A 33 -16.37 2.08 -7.91
C TYR A 33 -17.58 2.88 -8.42
N ILE A 34 -17.55 4.17 -8.16
CA ILE A 34 -18.52 5.12 -8.68
C ILE A 34 -17.72 6.16 -9.45
N ILE A 35 -17.82 6.13 -10.79
CA ILE A 35 -17.08 7.03 -11.68
C ILE A 35 -18.10 7.65 -12.61
N ASN A 36 -18.25 8.98 -12.58
CA ASN A 36 -19.17 9.74 -13.43
C ASN A 36 -20.63 9.23 -13.39
N GLY A 37 -21.10 8.76 -12.23
CA GLY A 37 -22.46 8.23 -12.05
C GLY A 37 -22.63 6.76 -12.43
N GLU A 38 -21.60 6.12 -12.99
CA GLU A 38 -21.61 4.68 -13.26
C GLU A 38 -21.12 3.91 -12.04
N VAL A 39 -21.89 2.91 -11.63
CA VAL A 39 -21.53 1.99 -10.54
C VAL A 39 -20.94 0.73 -11.16
N THR A 40 -19.66 0.48 -10.95
CA THR A 40 -18.98 -0.74 -11.41
C THR A 40 -18.51 -1.57 -10.23
N THR A 41 -18.51 -2.90 -10.36
CA THR A 41 -17.87 -3.74 -9.34
C THR A 41 -16.36 -3.54 -9.41
N ARG A 42 -15.70 -3.55 -8.25
CA ARG A 42 -14.24 -3.61 -8.21
C ARG A 42 -13.76 -4.82 -9.01
N SER A 43 -12.71 -4.66 -9.81
CA SER A 43 -12.05 -5.77 -10.46
C SER A 43 -11.74 -6.88 -9.45
N GLY A 44 -12.06 -8.12 -9.79
CA GLY A 44 -11.79 -9.26 -8.93
C GLY A 44 -10.29 -9.36 -8.63
N ILE A 45 -9.94 -9.77 -7.41
CA ILE A 45 -8.56 -10.00 -7.01
C ILE A 45 -8.10 -11.33 -7.60
N LYS A 46 -7.11 -11.30 -8.52
CA LYS A 46 -6.47 -12.51 -9.03
C LYS A 46 -5.12 -12.73 -8.34
N ILE A 47 -4.97 -13.90 -7.75
CA ILE A 47 -3.71 -14.37 -7.18
C ILE A 47 -2.77 -14.72 -8.32
N LYS A 48 -1.70 -13.94 -8.52
CA LYS A 48 -0.77 -14.16 -9.64
C LYS A 48 0.40 -15.07 -9.25
N TYR A 49 0.91 -14.95 -8.02
CA TYR A 49 2.08 -15.71 -7.58
C TYR A 49 1.94 -16.17 -6.14
N THR A 50 2.32 -17.41 -5.86
CA THR A 50 2.45 -17.93 -4.50
C THR A 50 3.91 -18.29 -4.23
N LYS A 51 4.48 -17.77 -3.14
CA LYS A 51 5.82 -18.15 -2.69
C LYS A 51 5.95 -18.03 -1.18
N ASN A 52 6.69 -18.96 -0.60
CA ASN A 52 7.23 -18.84 0.76
C ASN A 52 8.54 -18.04 0.67
N TRP A 53 8.53 -16.82 1.20
CA TRP A 53 9.74 -16.03 1.41
C TRP A 53 10.25 -16.23 2.83
N GLU A 54 11.56 -16.07 2.99
CA GLU A 54 12.19 -16.03 4.30
C GLU A 54 12.11 -14.62 4.89
N GLY A 55 11.89 -14.55 6.20
CA GLY A 55 11.79 -13.30 6.95
C GLY A 55 10.40 -12.66 6.92
N VAL A 56 10.21 -11.68 7.80
CA VAL A 56 8.99 -10.88 7.85
C VAL A 56 9.05 -9.83 6.75
N PRO A 57 8.06 -9.74 5.86
CA PRO A 57 8.08 -8.71 4.84
C PRO A 57 7.88 -7.33 5.45
N LEU A 58 8.65 -6.34 4.98
CA LEU A 58 8.67 -5.01 5.55
C LEU A 58 8.22 -3.94 4.56
N VAL A 59 8.64 -4.05 3.30
CA VAL A 59 8.31 -3.07 2.27
C VAL A 59 8.33 -3.69 0.88
N ILE A 60 7.45 -3.19 0.02
CA ILE A 60 7.49 -3.40 -1.43
C ILE A 60 7.95 -2.08 -2.05
N GLN A 61 8.89 -2.14 -2.98
CA GLN A 61 9.45 -0.95 -3.64
C GLN A 61 9.54 -1.18 -5.14
N ASP A 62 9.03 -0.21 -5.90
CA ASP A 62 9.20 -0.15 -7.34
C ASP A 62 10.57 0.48 -7.67
N TYR A 63 11.31 -0.14 -8.60
CA TYR A 63 12.54 0.41 -9.17
C TYR A 63 12.40 0.52 -10.68
N LEU A 64 12.45 1.75 -11.20
CA LEU A 64 12.47 2.03 -12.63
C LEU A 64 13.92 2.27 -13.06
N ALA A 65 14.48 1.35 -13.81
CA ALA A 65 15.80 1.51 -14.40
C ALA A 65 15.76 2.50 -15.59
N LEU A 66 16.93 3.02 -15.94
CA LEU A 66 17.13 4.01 -17.00
C LEU A 66 16.76 3.47 -18.39
N ASP A 67 16.80 2.15 -18.57
CA ASP A 67 16.35 1.46 -19.78
C ASP A 67 14.81 1.36 -19.90
N GLY A 68 14.08 1.87 -18.91
CA GLY A 68 12.62 1.84 -18.84
C GLY A 68 12.05 0.57 -18.19
N ASN A 69 12.89 -0.40 -17.82
CA ASN A 69 12.43 -1.60 -17.16
C ASN A 69 12.01 -1.29 -15.72
N LYS A 70 10.83 -1.79 -15.34
CA LYS A 70 10.30 -1.69 -13.98
C LYS A 70 10.50 -3.01 -13.26
N TYR A 71 11.03 -2.92 -12.05
CA TYR A 71 11.21 -4.02 -11.12
C TYR A 71 10.38 -3.76 -9.87
N ILE A 72 9.72 -4.79 -9.36
CA ILE A 72 9.00 -4.70 -8.08
C ILE A 72 9.76 -5.58 -7.09
N LEU A 73 10.21 -4.98 -6.01
CA LEU A 73 11.10 -5.60 -5.05
C LEU A 73 10.38 -5.78 -3.72
N LEU A 74 10.48 -6.96 -3.13
CA LEU A 74 10.01 -7.26 -1.78
C LEU A 74 11.22 -7.37 -0.85
N PHE A 75 11.22 -6.54 0.19
CA PHE A 75 12.25 -6.55 1.22
C PHE A 75 11.69 -7.19 2.48
N THR A 76 12.42 -8.17 3.01
CA THR A 76 12.10 -8.81 4.29
C THR A 76 13.18 -8.52 5.32
N THR A 77 13.01 -9.04 6.54
CA THR A 77 14.02 -8.96 7.59
C THR A 77 15.30 -9.72 7.26
N THR A 78 15.26 -10.69 6.34
CA THR A 78 16.41 -11.57 6.05
C THR A 78 16.85 -11.55 4.59
N ASP A 79 15.93 -11.25 3.65
CA ASP A 79 16.14 -11.46 2.22
C ASP A 79 15.49 -10.35 1.37
N ILE A 80 15.92 -10.26 0.11
CA ILE A 80 15.34 -9.37 -0.91
C ILE A 80 14.89 -10.23 -2.08
N TYR A 81 13.70 -9.96 -2.58
CA TYR A 81 13.12 -10.65 -3.73
C TYR A 81 12.75 -9.67 -4.84
N ASN A 82 12.94 -10.08 -6.09
CA ASN A 82 12.42 -9.38 -7.28
C ASN A 82 11.30 -10.20 -7.89
N ILE A 83 10.26 -9.55 -8.39
CA ILE A 83 9.20 -10.19 -9.15
C ILE A 83 9.26 -9.81 -10.62
N SER A 84 9.58 -10.81 -11.44
CA SER A 84 9.54 -10.71 -12.90
C SER A 84 8.46 -11.65 -13.43
N ASN A 85 8.79 -12.94 -13.57
CA ASN A 85 7.85 -14.02 -13.87
C ASN A 85 7.60 -14.94 -12.68
N ASN A 86 8.47 -14.86 -11.68
CA ASN A 86 8.36 -15.50 -10.37
C ASN A 86 9.14 -14.63 -9.39
N TRP A 87 8.91 -14.85 -8.11
CA TRP A 87 9.74 -14.26 -7.06
C TRP A 87 11.14 -14.90 -7.09
N GLU A 88 12.15 -14.13 -7.45
CA GLU A 88 13.57 -14.51 -7.43
C GLU A 88 14.24 -13.91 -6.20
N ASN A 89 15.04 -14.69 -5.46
CA ASN A 89 15.81 -14.16 -4.35
C ASN A 89 17.07 -13.47 -4.90
N ILE A 90 17.14 -12.16 -4.70
CA ILE A 90 18.24 -11.30 -5.15
C ILE A 90 19.10 -10.81 -3.98
N THR A 91 19.00 -11.44 -2.81
CA THR A 91 19.81 -11.12 -1.62
C THR A 91 21.30 -11.21 -1.96
N PRO A 92 22.16 -10.33 -1.40
CA PRO A 92 23.59 -10.35 -1.69
C PRO A 92 24.23 -11.73 -1.49
N LYS A 93 25.24 -12.01 -2.33
CA LYS A 93 26.03 -13.23 -2.25
C LYS A 93 27.50 -12.89 -2.03
N LYS A 94 28.17 -13.69 -1.20
CA LYS A 94 29.63 -13.69 -1.03
C LYS A 94 30.14 -15.06 -1.43
N ASP A 95 31.05 -15.11 -2.39
CA ASP A 95 31.61 -16.37 -2.94
C ASP A 95 30.52 -17.35 -3.41
N GLY A 96 29.45 -16.81 -4.01
CA GLY A 96 28.28 -17.58 -4.48
C GLY A 96 27.28 -17.98 -3.39
N ILE A 97 27.58 -17.73 -2.12
CA ILE A 97 26.74 -18.08 -0.97
C ILE A 97 25.90 -16.87 -0.55
N LYS A 98 24.58 -17.08 -0.35
CA LYS A 98 23.66 -16.05 0.15
C LYS A 98 24.13 -15.53 1.51
N VAL A 99 24.18 -14.21 1.65
CA VAL A 99 24.42 -13.54 2.94
C VAL A 99 23.10 -12.92 3.39
N SER A 100 22.44 -13.56 4.35
CA SER A 100 21.19 -13.05 4.91
C SER A 100 21.40 -11.72 5.61
N LEU A 101 20.40 -10.85 5.48
CA LEU A 101 20.31 -9.58 6.18
C LEU A 101 20.06 -9.82 7.67
N THR A 102 20.50 -8.86 8.50
CA THR A 102 20.51 -9.00 9.96
C THR A 102 19.57 -8.05 10.68
N MET A 103 18.65 -7.43 9.95
CA MET A 103 17.71 -6.46 10.47
C MET A 103 16.49 -7.09 11.18
N THR A 104 15.75 -6.25 11.88
CA THR A 104 14.52 -6.59 12.60
C THR A 104 13.31 -5.84 12.03
N GLU A 105 12.10 -6.17 12.47
CA GLU A 105 10.88 -5.43 12.10
C GLU A 105 10.87 -3.95 12.54
N LYS A 106 11.81 -3.55 13.41
CA LYS A 106 11.96 -2.16 13.87
C LYS A 106 12.83 -1.33 12.93
N ASP A 107 13.64 -2.00 12.12
CA ASP A 107 14.55 -1.37 11.18
C ASP A 107 13.79 -1.06 9.89
N ILE A 108 14.12 0.06 9.26
CA ILE A 108 13.34 0.62 8.16
C ILE A 108 14.26 0.74 6.96
N TYR A 109 13.76 0.28 5.81
CA TYR A 109 14.45 0.50 4.56
C TYR A 109 14.28 1.92 4.04
N TYR A 110 15.38 2.50 3.58
CA TYR A 110 15.40 3.71 2.77
C TYR A 110 15.99 3.40 1.41
N PHE A 111 15.45 4.09 0.41
CA PHE A 111 15.75 3.89 -0.99
C PHE A 111 16.10 5.21 -1.66
N VAL A 112 17.05 5.15 -2.57
CA VAL A 112 17.31 6.24 -3.50
C VAL A 112 17.87 5.68 -4.80
N THR A 113 17.48 6.26 -5.93
CA THR A 113 18.06 5.91 -7.23
C THR A 113 19.09 6.95 -7.60
N ILE A 114 20.33 6.54 -7.88
CA ILE A 114 21.39 7.42 -8.40
C ILE A 114 22.16 6.67 -9.48
N ASN A 115 22.42 7.31 -10.62
CA ASN A 115 23.14 6.71 -11.76
C ASN A 115 22.63 5.32 -12.18
N ASN A 116 21.31 5.15 -12.31
CA ASN A 116 20.70 3.87 -12.66
C ASN A 116 21.05 2.72 -11.69
N LYS A 117 21.23 3.05 -10.41
CA LYS A 117 21.35 2.08 -9.32
C LYS A 117 20.36 2.45 -8.23
N LEU A 118 19.55 1.49 -7.81
CA LEU A 118 18.80 1.58 -6.57
C LEU A 118 19.77 1.35 -5.41
N ILE A 119 19.98 2.37 -4.58
CA ILE A 119 20.73 2.30 -3.34
C ILE A 119 19.77 2.02 -2.20
N ILE A 120 20.13 1.08 -1.34
CA ILE A 120 19.28 0.57 -0.27
C ILE A 120 20.06 0.63 1.04
N THR A 121 19.43 1.13 2.09
CA THR A 121 19.95 0.96 3.46
C THR A 121 18.85 0.59 4.43
N ASN A 122 19.23 -0.06 5.52
CA ASN A 122 18.36 -0.35 6.67
C ASN A 122 18.99 0.11 8.00
N GLY A 123 20.15 0.77 7.97
CA GLY A 123 20.88 1.20 9.17
C GLY A 123 21.52 0.10 10.01
N VAL A 124 21.49 -1.16 9.58
CA VAL A 124 22.07 -2.31 10.30
C VAL A 124 23.10 -3.03 9.43
N ASP A 125 22.72 -3.36 8.20
CA ASP A 125 23.57 -4.03 7.22
C ASP A 125 24.37 -3.01 6.39
N PRO A 126 25.46 -3.43 5.70
CA PRO A 126 26.14 -2.57 4.75
C PRO A 126 25.18 -2.09 3.64
N ILE A 127 25.40 -0.87 3.14
CA ILE A 127 24.56 -0.28 2.09
C ILE A 127 24.63 -1.16 0.84
N LEU A 128 23.47 -1.43 0.24
CA LEU A 128 23.35 -2.27 -0.95
C LEU A 128 23.05 -1.43 -2.18
N THR A 129 23.35 -1.99 -3.34
CA THR A 129 22.90 -1.49 -4.63
C THR A 129 22.26 -2.58 -5.47
N TYR A 130 21.31 -2.19 -6.30
CA TYR A 130 20.68 -3.03 -7.31
C TYR A 130 20.57 -2.26 -8.63
N ASN A 131 20.93 -2.92 -9.73
CA ASN A 131 20.96 -2.30 -11.07
C ASN A 131 19.89 -2.86 -12.02
N GLY A 132 18.95 -3.68 -11.53
CA GLY A 132 17.93 -4.34 -12.37
C GLY A 132 18.30 -5.74 -12.84
N SER A 133 19.47 -6.28 -12.46
CA SER A 133 19.89 -7.63 -12.84
C SER A 133 20.69 -8.32 -11.75
N GLY A 134 20.59 -9.65 -11.68
CA GLY A 134 21.31 -10.47 -10.72
C GLY A 134 20.94 -10.20 -9.25
N CYS A 135 21.89 -10.44 -8.36
CA CYS A 135 21.74 -10.16 -6.93
C CYS A 135 22.13 -8.71 -6.60
N CYS A 136 21.58 -8.17 -5.52
CA CYS A 136 22.10 -6.98 -4.88
C CYS A 136 23.58 -7.16 -4.53
N ILE A 137 24.34 -6.07 -4.62
CA ILE A 137 25.76 -6.02 -4.26
C ILE A 137 26.00 -4.98 -3.18
N TYR A 138 27.05 -5.14 -2.38
CA TYR A 138 27.46 -4.12 -1.43
C TYR A 138 27.97 -2.87 -2.16
N LEU A 139 27.47 -1.70 -1.77
CA LEU A 139 28.03 -0.43 -2.20
C LEU A 139 29.45 -0.31 -1.62
N ASN A 140 30.40 0.21 -2.40
CA ASN A 140 31.72 0.57 -1.87
C ASN A 140 31.59 1.81 -0.97
N CYS A 141 31.12 1.60 0.24
CA CYS A 141 30.90 2.59 1.27
C CYS A 141 31.36 2.00 2.61
N PRO A 142 32.34 2.61 3.29
CA PRO A 142 32.82 2.09 4.57
C PRO A 142 31.84 2.37 5.73
N TYR A 143 30.80 3.16 5.48
CA TYR A 143 29.83 3.61 6.48
C TYR A 143 28.49 2.90 6.32
N LYS A 144 27.71 2.84 7.42
CA LYS A 144 26.28 2.55 7.37
C LYS A 144 25.49 3.82 7.70
N ALA A 145 24.23 3.88 7.29
CA ALA A 145 23.38 5.03 7.52
C ALA A 145 21.95 4.58 7.80
N LYS A 146 21.24 5.26 8.69
CA LYS A 146 19.81 4.97 8.88
C LYS A 146 18.94 5.58 7.79
N ILE A 147 19.41 6.66 7.18
CA ILE A 147 18.67 7.44 6.18
C ILE A 147 19.63 7.74 5.03
N ILE A 148 19.14 7.59 3.80
CA ILE A 148 19.85 7.99 2.58
C ILE A 148 18.97 8.90 1.74
N LYS A 149 19.60 9.83 1.02
CA LYS A 149 18.93 10.72 0.07
C LYS A 149 19.87 11.12 -1.05
N GLU A 150 19.35 11.34 -2.25
CA GLU A 150 20.12 11.97 -3.32
C GLU A 150 19.84 13.46 -3.26
N TYR A 151 20.89 14.28 -3.19
CA TYR A 151 20.75 15.72 -3.29
C TYR A 151 21.88 16.29 -4.13
N LYS A 152 21.53 17.00 -5.21
CA LYS A 152 22.48 17.58 -6.18
C LYS A 152 23.49 16.55 -6.71
N THR A 153 23.03 15.35 -7.07
CA THR A 153 23.84 14.22 -7.57
C THR A 153 24.86 13.65 -6.58
N HIS A 154 24.74 13.99 -5.30
CA HIS A 154 25.47 13.32 -4.22
C HIS A 154 24.56 12.34 -3.51
N LEU A 155 25.11 11.20 -3.10
CA LEU A 155 24.47 10.33 -2.13
C LEU A 155 24.75 10.86 -0.72
N PHE A 156 23.72 11.34 -0.05
CA PHE A 156 23.75 11.74 1.35
C PHE A 156 23.47 10.55 2.26
N LEU A 157 24.29 10.40 3.29
CA LEU A 157 24.11 9.52 4.43
C LEU A 157 23.80 10.37 5.66
N LEU A 158 22.69 10.08 6.33
CA LEU A 158 22.33 10.77 7.58
C LEU A 158 22.16 9.75 8.70
N ASN A 159 22.49 10.18 9.92
CA ASN A 159 22.48 9.32 11.11
C ASN A 159 23.36 8.07 10.86
N THR A 160 24.66 8.32 10.69
CA THR A 160 25.62 7.30 10.26
C THR A 160 26.07 6.41 11.40
N ILE A 161 26.60 5.24 11.05
CA ILE A 161 27.34 4.36 11.94
C ILE A 161 28.73 4.17 11.31
N GLU A 162 29.75 4.63 12.02
CA GLU A 162 31.15 4.61 11.58
C GLU A 162 31.95 3.83 12.62
N ASP A 163 32.72 2.84 12.18
CA ASP A 163 33.48 1.92 13.05
C ASP A 163 32.66 1.26 14.17
N GLY A 164 31.37 1.02 13.90
CA GLY A 164 30.42 0.44 14.85
C GLY A 164 29.79 1.42 15.84
N TYR A 165 30.18 2.70 15.82
CA TYR A 165 29.64 3.74 16.69
C TYR A 165 28.58 4.59 15.96
N PRO A 166 27.40 4.81 16.56
CA PRO A 166 26.39 5.68 15.96
C PRO A 166 26.78 7.15 16.11
N ILE A 167 26.90 7.86 14.97
CA ILE A 167 27.15 9.31 14.90
C ILE A 167 25.86 9.98 14.42
N THR A 168 24.88 10.08 15.34
CA THR A 168 23.49 10.37 14.97
C THR A 168 23.20 11.79 14.46
N GLN A 169 24.16 12.70 14.59
CA GLN A 169 24.12 14.09 14.11
C GLN A 169 24.88 14.31 12.81
N ARG A 170 25.56 13.27 12.28
CA ARG A 170 26.40 13.38 11.10
C ARG A 170 25.56 13.34 9.83
N VAL A 171 25.91 14.25 8.93
CA VAL A 171 25.52 14.24 7.53
C VAL A 171 26.78 14.09 6.70
N ARG A 172 26.83 13.07 5.88
CA ARG A 172 27.96 12.80 4.99
C ARG A 172 27.45 12.73 3.55
N TRP A 173 28.27 13.13 2.59
CA TRP A 173 27.94 13.01 1.17
C TRP A 173 29.09 12.41 0.36
N SER A 174 28.72 11.60 -0.64
CA SER A 174 29.66 11.02 -1.60
C SER A 174 30.24 12.09 -2.53
N ALA A 175 31.16 11.72 -3.42
CA ALA A 175 31.55 12.59 -4.52
C ALA A 175 30.37 12.80 -5.50
N THR A 176 30.33 13.95 -6.19
CA THR A 176 29.33 14.26 -7.22
C THR A 176 29.27 13.16 -8.27
N GLY A 177 28.07 12.62 -8.52
CA GLY A 177 27.86 11.61 -9.55
C GLY A 177 28.57 10.28 -9.30
N ASN A 178 29.14 10.05 -8.11
CA ASN A 178 29.73 8.76 -7.77
C ASN A 178 29.42 8.38 -6.31
N PRO A 179 28.39 7.55 -6.06
CA PRO A 179 28.01 7.10 -4.71
C PRO A 179 29.02 6.16 -4.05
N GLU A 180 30.08 5.75 -4.75
CA GLU A 180 31.11 4.81 -4.28
C GLU A 180 32.42 5.51 -3.88
N ASN A 181 32.51 6.84 -4.03
CA ASN A 181 33.69 7.62 -3.68
C ASN A 181 33.41 8.53 -2.46
N TRP A 182 34.14 8.29 -1.37
CA TRP A 182 33.93 8.93 -0.06
C TRP A 182 35.17 9.64 0.50
N GLU A 183 36.30 9.58 -0.22
CA GLU A 183 37.59 10.09 0.25
C GLU A 183 38.11 11.25 -0.60
N ASN A 184 37.64 11.39 -1.84
CA ASN A 184 38.23 12.29 -2.82
C ASN A 184 37.22 13.29 -3.41
N TYR A 185 37.76 14.21 -4.21
CA TYR A 185 37.04 15.21 -4.98
C TYR A 185 36.30 16.20 -4.07
N ASN A 186 34.99 16.04 -3.95
CA ASN A 186 34.13 16.93 -3.18
C ASN A 186 33.19 16.17 -2.23
N SER A 187 33.54 14.93 -1.91
CA SER A 187 32.97 14.20 -0.79
C SER A 187 33.41 14.82 0.54
N ASN A 188 32.50 14.92 1.51
CA ASN A 188 32.81 15.44 2.84
C ASN A 188 31.69 15.08 3.84
N PHE A 189 31.78 15.58 5.06
CA PHE A 189 30.76 15.48 6.08
C PHE A 189 30.64 16.76 6.89
N VAL A 190 29.53 16.89 7.62
CA VAL A 190 29.32 17.89 8.67
C VAL A 190 28.61 17.22 9.85
N ASP A 191 28.94 17.65 11.05
CA ASP A 191 28.21 17.27 12.26
C ASP A 191 27.28 18.43 12.66
N LEU A 192 25.98 18.17 12.78
CA LEU A 192 24.96 19.16 13.10
C LEU A 192 24.81 19.29 14.62
N VAL A 193 25.75 20.02 15.23
CA VAL A 193 26.01 20.03 16.67
C VAL A 193 25.24 21.08 17.48
N LEU A 194 24.38 21.89 16.85
CA LEU A 194 23.60 22.91 17.57
C LEU A 194 22.77 22.32 18.73
N ASP A 195 22.20 21.14 18.53
CA ASP A 195 21.59 20.34 19.58
C ASP A 195 22.08 18.89 19.53
N GLU A 196 22.09 18.18 20.66
CA GLU A 196 22.54 16.79 20.78
C GLU A 196 21.54 15.75 20.23
N LYS A 197 20.48 16.18 19.53
CA LYS A 197 19.45 15.25 19.07
C LYS A 197 19.84 14.54 17.79
N LYS A 198 19.27 13.34 17.63
CA LYS A 198 19.46 12.49 16.45
C LYS A 198 18.69 13.03 15.23
N ILE A 199 19.26 12.84 14.04
CA ILE A 199 18.57 13.00 12.77
C ILE A 199 17.59 11.82 12.59
N LEU A 200 16.36 12.13 12.20
CA LEU A 200 15.25 11.19 12.07
C LEU A 200 14.62 11.15 10.68
N GLY A 201 14.82 12.17 9.85
CA GLY A 201 14.31 12.16 8.49
C GLY A 201 14.96 13.22 7.63
N CYS A 202 14.76 13.11 6.33
CA CYS A 202 15.07 14.18 5.40
C CYS A 202 14.17 14.14 4.17
N THR A 203 13.91 15.30 3.61
CA THR A 203 13.09 15.51 2.41
C THR A 203 13.76 16.55 1.53
N ILE A 204 13.25 16.71 0.31
CA ILE A 204 13.69 17.76 -0.61
C ILE A 204 12.45 18.55 -0.95
N GLN A 205 12.50 19.86 -0.71
CA GLN A 205 11.48 20.79 -1.17
C GLN A 205 12.14 21.81 -2.09
N ASN A 206 11.61 21.95 -3.31
CA ASN A 206 12.19 22.80 -4.34
C ASN A 206 13.68 22.51 -4.56
N ILE A 207 14.55 23.47 -4.20
CA ILE A 207 16.01 23.38 -4.37
C ILE A 207 16.76 23.02 -3.07
N ASN A 208 16.07 22.93 -1.94
CA ASN A 208 16.66 22.75 -0.62
C ASN A 208 16.36 21.37 -0.06
N MET A 209 17.29 20.82 0.72
CA MET A 209 17.07 19.62 1.49
C MET A 209 16.73 20.00 2.94
N PHE A 210 15.65 19.44 3.46
CA PHE A 210 15.23 19.64 4.85
C PHE A 210 15.64 18.42 5.66
N ILE A 211 16.32 18.63 6.78
CA ILE A 211 16.84 17.59 7.66
C ILE A 211 16.11 17.73 8.99
N TYR A 212 15.41 16.67 9.38
CA TYR A 212 14.58 16.63 10.57
C TYR A 212 15.33 15.93 11.69
N LYS A 213 15.65 16.66 12.75
CA LYS A 213 16.10 16.10 14.03
C LYS A 213 14.90 15.90 14.94
N SER A 214 15.09 15.31 16.12
CA SER A 214 13.97 15.10 17.04
C SER A 214 13.41 16.40 17.64
N SER A 215 14.20 17.49 17.68
CA SER A 215 13.78 18.78 18.25
C SER A 215 13.99 19.99 17.34
N SER A 216 14.47 19.81 16.11
CA SER A 216 14.78 20.91 15.22
C SER A 216 14.70 20.47 13.76
N ILE A 217 14.58 21.44 12.86
CA ILE A 217 14.62 21.24 11.41
C ILE A 217 15.70 22.14 10.84
N ILE A 218 16.55 21.57 10.01
CA ILE A 218 17.75 22.18 9.45
C ILE A 218 17.58 22.25 7.94
N ILE A 219 17.92 23.39 7.34
CA ILE A 219 17.88 23.55 5.88
C ILE A 219 19.30 23.41 5.33
N CYS A 220 19.51 22.44 4.44
CA CYS A 220 20.72 22.28 3.65
C CYS A 220 20.50 22.92 2.26
N ARG A 221 21.37 23.86 1.91
CA ARG A 221 21.37 24.58 0.63
C ARG A 221 22.64 24.30 -0.15
N TRP A 222 22.51 24.11 -1.45
CA TRP A 222 23.65 24.08 -2.37
C TRP A 222 24.25 25.49 -2.55
N GLN A 223 25.57 25.61 -2.37
CA GLN A 223 26.33 26.86 -2.56
C GLN A 223 27.38 26.78 -3.69
N GLY A 224 27.85 25.58 -4.04
CA GLY A 224 28.95 25.39 -4.99
C GLY A 224 30.32 25.47 -4.32
N GLU A 225 31.39 25.48 -5.11
CA GLU A 225 32.76 25.46 -4.56
C GLU A 225 33.16 26.80 -3.91
N PRO A 226 34.00 26.79 -2.85
CA PRO A 226 34.66 25.63 -2.25
C PRO A 226 33.80 24.88 -1.20
N SER A 227 32.72 25.49 -0.72
CA SER A 227 31.84 24.91 0.30
C SER A 227 30.52 24.49 -0.34
N LEU A 228 30.44 23.25 -0.82
CA LEU A 228 29.30 22.79 -1.63
C LEU A 228 27.93 23.00 -0.99
N PHE A 229 27.85 22.86 0.33
CA PHE A 229 26.61 22.90 1.08
C PHE A 229 26.73 23.84 2.27
N ALA A 230 25.65 24.58 2.54
CA ALA A 230 25.47 25.32 3.79
C ALA A 230 24.28 24.78 4.56
N PHE A 231 24.44 24.69 5.87
CA PHE A 231 23.46 24.16 6.80
C PHE A 231 22.98 25.29 7.71
N GLU A 232 21.69 25.60 7.64
CA GLU A 232 21.01 26.56 8.50
C GLU A 232 20.41 25.82 9.70
N GLU A 233 21.22 25.65 10.75
CA GLU A 233 20.83 24.82 11.91
C GLU A 233 19.69 25.40 12.75
N ASN A 234 19.36 26.68 12.59
CA ASN A 234 18.31 27.39 13.33
C ASN A 234 17.04 27.65 12.50
N ALA A 235 16.81 26.92 11.41
CA ALA A 235 15.66 27.19 10.54
C ALA A 235 14.31 27.00 11.26
N VAL A 236 14.18 25.92 12.03
CA VAL A 236 13.07 25.70 12.98
C VAL A 236 13.64 25.13 14.28
N VAL A 237 13.39 25.83 15.39
CA VAL A 237 13.87 25.47 16.72
C VAL A 237 12.71 24.93 17.56
N ASP A 238 12.99 23.99 18.46
CA ASP A 238 12.05 23.34 19.39
C ASP A 238 10.89 22.56 18.75
N ILE A 239 10.92 22.38 17.43
CA ILE A 239 9.98 21.54 16.70
C ILE A 239 10.78 20.63 15.78
N GLY A 240 10.60 19.32 15.95
CA GLY A 240 11.25 18.29 15.17
C GLY A 240 10.33 17.10 14.91
N LEU A 241 10.92 16.00 14.45
CA LEU A 241 10.21 14.77 14.10
C LEU A 241 10.22 13.78 15.26
N THR A 242 9.07 13.25 15.67
CA THR A 242 9.02 12.26 16.76
C THR A 242 9.35 10.85 16.26
N ASN A 243 8.91 10.52 15.05
CA ASN A 243 9.08 9.20 14.44
C ASN A 243 9.41 9.32 12.95
N THR A 244 10.45 8.61 12.52
CA THR A 244 10.94 8.61 11.13
C THR A 244 9.86 8.23 10.11
N GLN A 245 8.93 7.33 10.49
CA GLN A 245 7.87 6.84 9.60
C GLN A 245 6.68 7.78 9.49
N THR A 246 6.70 8.94 10.16
CA THR A 246 5.60 9.92 10.09
C THR A 246 5.87 11.06 9.12
N LEU A 247 7.08 11.17 8.59
CA LEU A 247 7.45 12.21 7.65
C LEU A 247 6.99 11.83 6.24
N CYS A 248 6.15 12.66 5.64
CA CYS A 248 5.71 12.50 4.25
C CYS A 248 5.73 13.85 3.53
N SER A 249 6.04 13.85 2.23
CA SER A 249 6.04 15.07 1.41
C SER A 249 4.93 15.01 0.36
N PHE A 250 4.15 16.08 0.23
CA PHE A 250 3.15 16.24 -0.82
C PHE A 250 3.08 17.70 -1.26
N SER A 251 3.13 17.97 -2.57
CA SER A 251 3.02 19.31 -3.14
C SER A 251 3.96 20.37 -2.50
N ASN A 252 5.23 20.02 -2.28
CA ASN A 252 6.22 20.87 -1.59
C ASN A 252 5.85 21.27 -0.15
N VAL A 253 5.04 20.45 0.51
CA VAL A 253 4.77 20.54 1.94
C VAL A 253 5.17 19.22 2.58
N ASP A 254 5.94 19.28 3.65
CA ASP A 254 6.24 18.13 4.48
C ASP A 254 5.26 18.07 5.64
N TYR A 255 4.56 16.95 5.74
CA TYR A 255 3.65 16.62 6.82
C TYR A 255 4.34 15.66 7.77
N PHE A 256 4.31 15.97 9.07
CA PHE A 256 4.97 15.13 10.06
C PHE A 256 4.39 15.27 11.45
N LEU A 257 4.60 14.24 12.28
CA LEU A 257 4.27 14.23 13.70
C LEU A 257 5.49 14.72 14.51
N GLY A 258 5.35 15.86 15.17
CA GLY A 258 6.28 16.36 16.18
C GLY A 258 5.79 16.11 17.61
N GLU A 259 6.57 16.58 18.60
CA GLU A 259 6.22 16.39 20.03
C GLU A 259 4.98 17.20 20.45
N LEU A 260 4.78 18.35 19.79
CA LEU A 260 3.71 19.29 20.09
C LEU A 260 2.48 19.13 19.19
N GLY A 261 2.50 18.23 18.20
CA GLY A 261 1.38 18.03 17.28
C GLY A 261 1.79 17.55 15.90
N VAL A 262 0.88 17.72 14.94
CA VAL A 262 1.13 17.44 13.53
C VAL A 262 1.34 18.76 12.81
N PHE A 263 2.40 18.82 12.02
CA PHE A 263 2.84 20.02 11.33
C PHE A 263 2.84 19.83 9.81
N GLY A 264 2.60 20.92 9.10
CA GLY A 264 2.92 21.08 7.69
C GLY A 264 4.03 22.12 7.54
N LEU A 265 5.16 21.75 6.93
CA LEU A 265 6.26 22.67 6.62
C LEU A 265 6.35 22.92 5.12
N SER A 266 6.21 24.17 4.69
CA SER A 266 6.40 24.58 3.30
C SER A 266 7.44 25.71 3.22
N GLY A 267 8.64 25.39 2.73
CA GLY A 267 9.77 26.32 2.78
C GLY A 267 10.10 26.67 4.23
N ASN A 268 9.90 27.93 4.61
CA ASN A 268 10.12 28.42 5.97
C ASN A 268 8.81 28.60 6.77
N SER A 269 7.65 28.31 6.16
CA SER A 269 6.36 28.42 6.82
C SER A 269 6.03 27.10 7.51
N LEU A 270 5.84 27.14 8.82
CA LEU A 270 5.48 25.98 9.62
C LEU A 270 4.11 26.20 10.25
N ASP A 271 3.15 25.35 9.89
CA ASP A 271 1.79 25.39 10.40
C ASP A 271 1.51 24.16 11.27
N CYS A 272 1.01 24.37 12.49
CA CYS A 272 0.45 23.29 13.30
C CYS A 272 -0.96 22.96 12.77
N ILE A 273 -1.06 21.90 11.99
CA ILE A 273 -2.33 21.51 11.35
C ILE A 273 -3.25 20.76 12.32
N SER A 274 -2.72 20.24 13.43
CA SER A 274 -3.50 19.49 14.42
C SER A 274 -4.14 20.34 15.52
N LEU A 275 -4.04 21.67 15.53
CA LEU A 275 -4.44 22.53 16.66
C LEU A 275 -5.78 22.15 17.33
N ASN A 276 -6.80 21.84 16.54
CA ASN A 276 -8.15 21.52 17.02
C ASN A 276 -8.33 20.10 17.57
N VAL A 277 -7.44 19.17 17.20
CA VAL A 277 -7.48 17.73 17.58
C VAL A 277 -6.20 17.28 18.25
N ASN A 278 -5.37 18.24 18.67
CA ASN A 278 -3.97 17.99 19.00
C ASN A 278 -3.85 17.08 20.21
N LYS A 279 -4.70 17.32 21.22
CA LYS A 279 -4.70 16.54 22.45
C LYS A 279 -5.04 15.07 22.16
N GLU A 280 -6.03 14.83 21.31
CA GLU A 280 -6.49 13.50 20.94
C GLU A 280 -5.43 12.75 20.14
N ILE A 281 -4.80 13.41 19.15
CA ILE A 281 -3.70 12.83 18.38
C ILE A 281 -2.54 12.48 19.32
N LEU A 282 -2.07 13.43 20.14
CA LEU A 282 -0.93 13.21 21.03
C LEU A 282 -1.20 12.12 22.09
N VAL A 283 -2.42 12.08 22.64
CA VAL A 283 -2.82 10.99 23.56
C VAL A 283 -2.79 9.65 22.84
N SER A 284 -3.28 9.58 21.60
CA SER A 284 -3.27 8.34 20.82
C SER A 284 -1.87 7.87 20.43
N THR A 285 -0.90 8.78 20.26
CA THR A 285 0.45 8.47 19.78
C THR A 285 1.48 8.26 20.89
N LYS A 286 1.31 8.88 22.07
CA LYS A 286 2.36 8.96 23.13
C LYS A 286 2.95 7.60 23.57
N GLU A 287 2.14 6.54 23.61
CA GLU A 287 2.57 5.22 24.10
C GLU A 287 2.82 4.22 22.97
N GLN A 288 2.71 4.65 21.72
CA GLN A 288 2.71 3.77 20.56
C GLN A 288 4.12 3.68 19.99
N LYS A 289 4.66 2.46 19.97
CA LYS A 289 5.98 2.18 19.41
C LYS A 289 6.00 2.20 17.88
N GLU A 290 4.84 1.97 17.26
CA GLU A 290 4.69 1.83 15.82
C GLU A 290 3.62 2.81 15.33
N ILE A 291 4.10 3.94 14.82
CA ILE A 291 3.28 4.97 14.19
C ILE A 291 3.83 5.14 12.78
N LYS A 292 2.96 5.01 11.79
CA LYS A 292 3.31 5.19 10.38
C LYS A 292 2.44 6.30 9.81
N ALA A 293 2.95 7.04 8.85
CA ALA A 293 2.15 7.93 8.04
C ALA A 293 2.35 7.65 6.56
N PHE A 294 1.35 8.03 5.78
CA PHE A 294 1.40 7.97 4.33
C PHE A 294 0.52 9.08 3.72
N ILE A 295 0.78 9.39 2.46
CA ILE A 295 -0.06 10.28 1.66
C ILE A 295 -0.93 9.42 0.77
N ASP A 296 -2.23 9.65 0.82
CA ASP A 296 -3.17 9.22 -0.20
C ASP A 296 -3.19 10.30 -1.29
N TYR A 297 -2.54 10.02 -2.41
CA TYR A 297 -2.39 10.98 -3.51
C TYR A 297 -3.68 11.21 -4.28
N GLU A 298 -4.61 10.24 -4.27
CA GLU A 298 -5.89 10.36 -4.96
C GLU A 298 -6.85 11.25 -4.17
N LEU A 299 -6.89 11.06 -2.85
CA LEU A 299 -7.76 11.84 -1.97
C LEU A 299 -7.11 13.12 -1.41
N GLY A 300 -5.80 13.29 -1.61
CA GLY A 300 -5.04 14.41 -1.04
C GLY A 300 -5.04 14.39 0.49
N ASN A 301 -4.94 13.20 1.09
CA ASN A 301 -4.99 13.03 2.55
C ASN A 301 -3.61 12.67 3.11
N TYR A 302 -3.22 13.29 4.21
CA TYR A 302 -2.14 12.82 5.07
C TYR A 302 -2.71 11.94 6.18
N ASN A 303 -2.31 10.68 6.20
CA ASN A 303 -2.87 9.69 7.09
C ASN A 303 -1.82 9.24 8.11
N ILE A 304 -2.18 9.20 9.39
CA ILE A 304 -1.37 8.63 10.47
C ILE A 304 -2.07 7.35 10.96
N ILE A 305 -1.39 6.22 10.86
CA ILE A 305 -1.86 4.92 11.38
C ILE A 305 -1.11 4.58 12.65
N ILE A 306 -1.89 4.13 13.64
CA ILE A 306 -1.44 3.66 14.92
C ILE A 306 -1.83 2.18 15.04
N LYS A 307 -0.90 1.32 15.49
CA LYS A 307 -1.08 -0.15 15.54
C LYS A 307 -2.35 -0.62 16.27
N SER A 308 -2.91 0.20 17.15
CA SER A 308 -4.18 -0.05 17.85
C SER A 308 -5.43 0.09 16.97
N GLY A 309 -5.32 -0.02 15.64
CA GLY A 309 -6.43 0.17 14.70
C GLY A 309 -6.97 1.61 14.66
N ILE A 310 -6.28 2.56 15.28
CA ILE A 310 -6.65 3.97 15.22
C ILE A 310 -5.94 4.58 14.00
N TYR A 311 -6.67 5.33 13.19
CA TYR A 311 -6.06 6.18 12.18
C TYR A 311 -6.66 7.58 12.14
N TRP A 312 -5.80 8.55 11.88
CA TRP A 312 -6.16 9.94 11.70
C TRP A 312 -5.90 10.32 10.25
N SER A 313 -6.83 11.02 9.62
CA SER A 313 -6.70 11.49 8.24
C SER A 313 -6.87 12.99 8.20
N TYR A 314 -5.89 13.70 7.66
CA TYR A 314 -5.95 15.13 7.40
C TYR A 314 -6.15 15.36 5.92
N ASN A 315 -7.32 15.88 5.54
CA ASN A 315 -7.55 16.31 4.18
C ASN A 315 -6.84 17.63 3.93
N ILE A 316 -5.86 17.62 3.02
CA ILE A 316 -4.93 18.74 2.80
C ILE A 316 -5.66 19.96 2.22
N GLU A 317 -6.61 19.74 1.32
CA GLU A 317 -7.36 20.79 0.64
C GLU A 317 -8.37 21.46 1.57
N ASN A 318 -9.21 20.66 2.23
CA ASN A 318 -10.27 21.13 3.12
C ASN A 318 -9.76 21.51 4.51
N LYS A 319 -8.53 21.11 4.88
CA LYS A 319 -7.91 21.32 6.18
C LYS A 319 -8.73 20.72 7.34
N VAL A 320 -9.34 19.55 7.10
CA VAL A 320 -10.21 18.85 8.06
C VAL A 320 -9.54 17.56 8.52
N TRP A 321 -9.61 17.31 9.82
CA TRP A 321 -9.22 16.03 10.41
C TRP A 321 -10.42 15.10 10.51
N THR A 322 -10.18 13.83 10.14
CA THR A 322 -11.11 12.73 10.37
C THR A 322 -10.44 11.70 11.26
N TYR A 323 -11.16 11.26 12.29
CA TYR A 323 -10.75 10.19 13.19
C TYR A 323 -11.43 8.89 12.79
N HIS A 324 -10.67 7.81 12.85
CA HIS A 324 -11.17 6.50 12.51
C HIS A 324 -10.68 5.46 13.51
N ASN A 325 -11.60 4.59 13.91
CA ASN A 325 -11.33 3.49 14.82
C ASN A 325 -11.70 2.17 14.15
N LEU A 326 -10.69 1.48 13.62
CA LEU A 326 -10.80 0.18 12.97
C LEU A 326 -10.87 -0.97 14.00
N CYS A 327 -10.64 -0.70 15.30
CA CYS A 327 -10.76 -1.70 16.36
C CYS A 327 -12.21 -2.06 16.72
N GLY A 328 -13.18 -1.68 15.90
CA GLY A 328 -14.54 -2.20 15.93
C GLY A 328 -14.63 -3.62 15.36
N THR A 329 -13.94 -4.60 15.95
CA THR A 329 -14.28 -6.01 15.71
C THR A 329 -15.52 -6.35 16.53
N ILE A 330 -16.70 -6.35 15.91
CA ILE A 330 -17.76 -7.25 16.33
C ILE A 330 -17.20 -8.66 16.10
N LEU A 331 -16.75 -9.30 17.17
CA LEU A 331 -16.34 -10.70 17.18
C LEU A 331 -17.57 -11.58 16.87
N VAL A 332 -17.94 -11.71 15.59
CA VAL A 332 -18.70 -12.89 15.17
C VAL A 332 -17.70 -14.02 15.08
N LYS A 333 -17.52 -14.71 16.21
CA LYS A 333 -16.75 -15.95 16.29
C LYS A 333 -17.50 -17.00 15.47
N LYS A 334 -17.28 -17.03 14.15
CA LYS A 334 -17.84 -18.05 13.26
C LYS A 334 -17.10 -19.35 13.55
N ARG A 335 -17.60 -20.10 14.53
CA ARG A 335 -17.30 -21.52 14.65
C ARG A 335 -17.83 -22.13 13.35
N ILE A 336 -16.96 -22.48 12.43
CA ILE A 336 -17.30 -23.36 11.31
C ILE A 336 -17.64 -24.69 11.98
N ILE A 337 -18.90 -24.87 12.34
CA ILE A 337 -19.47 -26.18 12.58
C ILE A 337 -19.53 -26.79 11.19
N ASP A 338 -18.91 -27.95 11.04
CA ASP A 338 -18.99 -28.80 9.87
C ASP A 338 -20.48 -28.97 9.48
N LEU A 339 -20.93 -28.26 8.45
CA LEU A 339 -22.30 -28.31 7.94
C LEU A 339 -22.41 -29.43 6.91
N SER A 340 -22.21 -30.66 7.35
CA SER A 340 -22.57 -31.87 6.60
C SER A 340 -24.06 -32.23 6.70
N GLY A 341 -24.89 -31.33 7.23
CA GLY A 341 -26.34 -31.49 7.39
C GLY A 341 -27.15 -30.89 6.23
N LYS A 342 -28.30 -31.52 5.92
CA LYS A 342 -29.22 -31.09 4.85
C LYS A 342 -29.81 -29.69 5.16
N ILE A 343 -29.87 -28.83 4.14
CA ILE A 343 -30.30 -27.41 4.17
C ILE A 343 -31.63 -27.17 4.92
N LYS A 344 -32.53 -28.15 4.95
CA LYS A 344 -33.86 -28.05 5.57
C LYS A 344 -33.88 -27.88 7.11
N ASP A 345 -32.75 -28.08 7.78
CA ASP A 345 -32.67 -28.00 9.25
C ASP A 345 -32.19 -26.63 9.77
N LEU A 346 -31.86 -25.67 8.89
CA LEU A 346 -31.45 -24.32 9.27
C LEU A 346 -32.66 -23.40 9.46
N LYS A 347 -33.20 -23.33 10.69
CA LYS A 347 -34.15 -22.27 11.10
C LYS A 347 -33.40 -21.12 11.77
N GLY A 348 -33.19 -20.02 11.04
CA GLY A 348 -32.68 -18.75 11.58
C GLY A 348 -32.55 -17.67 10.50
N SER A 349 -33.00 -16.45 10.80
CA SER A 349 -32.85 -15.30 9.90
C SER A 349 -31.41 -14.80 9.88
N ILE A 350 -30.80 -14.70 8.68
CA ILE A 350 -29.51 -14.05 8.49
C ILE A 350 -29.72 -12.53 8.63
N LYS A 351 -29.55 -11.99 9.83
CA LYS A 351 -29.45 -10.53 10.03
C LYS A 351 -27.99 -10.11 9.84
N SER A 352 -27.77 -9.26 8.82
CA SER A 352 -26.57 -8.49 8.49
C SER A 352 -25.22 -9.14 8.84
N LEU A 353 -24.58 -9.73 7.84
CA LEU A 353 -23.15 -10.00 7.86
C LEU A 353 -22.39 -8.68 7.63
N SER A 354 -21.78 -8.13 8.67
CA SER A 354 -20.76 -7.09 8.54
C SER A 354 -19.42 -7.74 8.21
N ALA A 355 -18.79 -7.34 7.10
CA ALA A 355 -17.43 -7.79 6.77
C ALA A 355 -16.44 -7.34 7.86
N PRO A 356 -15.44 -8.17 8.23
CA PRO A 356 -14.39 -7.74 9.14
C PRO A 356 -13.59 -6.58 8.53
N TYR A 357 -13.32 -5.56 9.35
CA TYR A 357 -12.35 -4.52 9.03
C TYR A 357 -10.94 -5.14 9.02
N TYR A 358 -10.25 -5.05 7.90
CA TYR A 358 -8.87 -5.53 7.75
C TYR A 358 -7.89 -4.37 7.84
N ILE A 359 -6.94 -4.44 8.78
CA ILE A 359 -5.82 -3.51 8.87
C ILE A 359 -4.68 -4.11 8.05
N PRO A 360 -4.22 -3.46 6.97
CA PRO A 360 -3.08 -3.94 6.21
C PRO A 360 -1.79 -3.86 7.06
N ASN A 361 -0.99 -4.94 7.04
CA ASN A 361 0.29 -5.01 7.76
C ASN A 361 1.44 -4.31 6.99
N LEU A 362 1.31 -4.17 5.66
CA LEU A 362 2.19 -3.36 4.81
C LEU A 362 1.39 -2.33 4.04
N LEU A 363 2.01 -1.18 3.81
CA LEU A 363 1.54 -0.15 2.89
C LEU A 363 2.65 0.08 1.85
N ASP A 364 2.30 0.09 0.57
CA ASP A 364 3.19 0.63 -0.46
C ASP A 364 3.22 2.18 -0.35
N ILE A 365 4.24 2.80 -0.95
CA ILE A 365 4.45 4.25 -1.01
C ILE A 365 3.25 5.02 -1.62
N ARG A 366 2.35 4.32 -2.31
CA ARG A 366 1.10 4.85 -2.89
C ARG A 366 -0.13 4.72 -1.99
N GLY A 367 0.00 4.17 -0.78
CA GLY A 367 -1.12 3.97 0.14
C GLY A 367 -1.91 2.68 -0.06
N TYR A 368 -1.49 1.79 -0.98
CA TYR A 368 -2.11 0.48 -1.12
C TYR A 368 -1.76 -0.42 0.07
N GLY A 369 -2.78 -0.93 0.75
CA GLY A 369 -2.64 -1.83 1.90
C GLY A 369 -2.54 -3.30 1.50
N TYR A 370 -1.51 -3.99 2.00
CA TYR A 370 -1.29 -5.43 1.87
C TYR A 370 -1.44 -6.10 3.23
N ASN A 371 -2.26 -7.15 3.31
CA ASN A 371 -2.40 -7.94 4.53
C ASN A 371 -1.53 -9.19 4.42
N LEU A 372 -0.59 -9.34 5.37
CA LEU A 372 0.42 -10.40 5.32
C LEU A 372 0.29 -11.50 6.40
N GLU A 373 -0.57 -12.53 6.25
CA GLU A 373 -0.54 -13.82 6.99
C GLU A 373 0.18 -14.96 6.23
N SER A 374 0.88 -15.86 6.94
CA SER A 374 1.91 -16.86 6.57
C SER A 374 1.84 -17.70 5.26
N ASN A 375 0.92 -17.49 4.33
CA ASN A 375 0.92 -18.06 2.97
C ASN A 375 0.54 -16.97 1.96
N PHE A 376 1.45 -16.60 1.03
CA PHE A 376 1.29 -15.39 0.22
C PHE A 376 0.96 -15.51 -1.25
N THR A 377 0.46 -14.38 -1.77
CA THR A 377 -0.26 -14.11 -3.02
C THR A 377 0.06 -12.69 -3.50
N LEU A 378 0.45 -12.48 -4.76
CA LEU A 378 0.53 -11.14 -5.39
C LEU A 378 -0.78 -10.78 -6.11
N ILE A 379 -1.16 -9.49 -6.06
CA ILE A 379 -2.37 -8.89 -6.63
C ILE A 379 -1.99 -7.91 -7.76
N GLU A 380 -2.61 -8.03 -8.92
CA GLU A 380 -2.62 -7.02 -10.00
C GLU A 380 -4.07 -6.78 -10.44
N ASP A 381 -4.40 -5.54 -10.81
CA ASP A 381 -5.71 -5.16 -11.34
C ASP A 381 -5.81 -5.51 -12.84
N LEU A 382 -6.92 -6.15 -13.22
CA LEU A 382 -7.29 -6.35 -14.61
C LEU A 382 -8.18 -5.18 -15.07
N ILE A 383 -7.78 -4.51 -16.15
CA ILE A 383 -8.67 -3.66 -16.96
C ILE A 383 -9.18 -4.56 -18.10
N GLY A 384 -10.45 -4.92 -18.04
CA GLY A 384 -11.12 -5.63 -19.12
C GLY A 384 -12.57 -5.18 -19.15
N ASP A 385 -13.00 -4.69 -20.31
CA ASP A 385 -14.39 -4.34 -20.55
C ASP A 385 -15.24 -5.61 -20.46
N ILE A 386 -16.14 -5.64 -19.48
CA ILE A 386 -17.23 -6.63 -19.43
C ILE A 386 -18.49 -5.86 -19.79
N GLU A 387 -19.03 -6.11 -20.99
CA GLU A 387 -20.42 -5.77 -21.29
C GLU A 387 -21.33 -6.60 -20.37
N VAL A 388 -21.84 -6.00 -19.29
CA VAL A 388 -22.88 -6.60 -18.46
C VAL A 388 -24.23 -5.97 -18.81
N GLN A 389 -25.03 -6.67 -19.60
CA GLN A 389 -26.49 -6.46 -19.57
C GLN A 389 -27.03 -7.17 -18.32
N SER A 390 -27.54 -6.39 -17.37
CA SER A 390 -28.20 -6.88 -16.15
C SER A 390 -29.66 -7.31 -16.44
N TRP A 391 -30.02 -8.53 -16.07
CA TRP A 391 -31.37 -9.06 -16.18
C TRP A 391 -32.06 -9.00 -14.80
N TYR A 392 -33.22 -8.33 -14.73
CA TYR A 392 -34.14 -8.41 -13.59
C TYR A 392 -35.10 -9.60 -13.82
N ILE A 393 -35.23 -10.49 -12.85
CA ILE A 393 -36.33 -11.46 -12.79
C ILE A 393 -37.30 -10.95 -11.74
N ASP A 394 -38.41 -10.36 -12.18
CA ASP A 394 -39.56 -10.11 -11.30
C ASP A 394 -40.38 -11.40 -11.14
N GLU A 395 -40.74 -11.68 -9.88
CA GLU A 395 -41.75 -12.61 -9.37
C GLU A 395 -42.09 -13.84 -10.23
N ILE A 396 -41.45 -14.98 -9.93
CA ILE A 396 -42.01 -16.30 -10.25
C ILE A 396 -42.83 -16.74 -9.04
N GLU A 397 -44.15 -16.89 -9.19
CA GLU A 397 -45.07 -17.36 -8.15
C GLU A 397 -44.56 -18.66 -7.49
N GLU A 398 -44.35 -18.62 -6.18
CA GLU A 398 -43.67 -19.65 -5.37
C GLU A 398 -44.33 -21.05 -5.36
N ASN A 399 -45.48 -21.26 -5.99
CA ASN A 399 -46.34 -22.42 -5.72
C ASN A 399 -46.29 -23.56 -6.74
N LYS A 400 -45.34 -23.63 -7.68
CA LYS A 400 -45.34 -24.69 -8.72
C LYS A 400 -44.06 -25.48 -8.97
N ILE A 401 -42.96 -25.30 -8.24
CA ILE A 401 -41.70 -26.01 -8.58
C ILE A 401 -41.05 -26.63 -7.35
N ASN A 402 -40.98 -27.97 -7.32
CA ASN A 402 -40.15 -28.73 -6.39
C ASN A 402 -38.72 -28.80 -6.98
N LYS A 403 -37.91 -27.78 -6.70
CA LYS A 403 -36.60 -27.53 -7.33
C LYS A 403 -35.53 -28.46 -6.75
N ASN A 404 -35.14 -29.50 -7.49
CA ASN A 404 -33.98 -30.32 -7.11
C ASN A 404 -32.72 -30.02 -7.92
N ASN A 405 -32.80 -29.56 -9.18
CA ASN A 405 -31.62 -29.14 -9.94
C ASN A 405 -31.93 -27.95 -10.86
N ILE A 406 -31.11 -26.90 -10.82
CA ILE A 406 -31.10 -25.78 -11.79
C ILE A 406 -29.70 -25.77 -12.41
N TYR A 407 -29.63 -25.82 -13.74
CA TYR A 407 -28.37 -25.75 -14.47
C TYR A 407 -28.35 -24.47 -15.33
N MET A 408 -27.28 -23.69 -15.18
CA MET A 408 -27.05 -22.49 -16.00
C MET A 408 -26.05 -22.81 -17.10
N THR A 409 -26.39 -22.45 -18.33
CA THR A 409 -25.50 -22.53 -19.49
C THR A 409 -25.32 -21.15 -20.10
N ASN A 410 -24.34 -21.01 -20.99
CA ASN A 410 -24.16 -19.83 -21.83
C ASN A 410 -25.31 -19.57 -22.82
N MET A 411 -26.29 -20.48 -22.94
CA MET A 411 -27.41 -20.34 -23.88
C MET A 411 -28.77 -20.17 -23.19
N GLY A 412 -28.88 -20.43 -21.89
CA GLY A 412 -30.15 -20.38 -21.14
C GLY A 412 -30.13 -21.14 -19.81
N ILE A 413 -31.30 -21.21 -19.16
CA ILE A 413 -31.51 -21.90 -17.89
C ILE A 413 -32.30 -23.18 -18.13
N LEU A 414 -31.77 -24.31 -17.66
CA LEU A 414 -32.46 -25.60 -17.68
C LEU A 414 -32.99 -25.92 -16.28
N ILE A 415 -34.28 -26.23 -16.18
CA ILE A 415 -34.94 -26.59 -14.92
C ILE A 415 -35.44 -28.04 -15.04
N GLN A 416 -34.84 -28.94 -14.27
CA GLN A 416 -35.20 -30.35 -14.31
C GLN A 416 -36.33 -30.65 -13.31
N SER A 417 -37.42 -31.23 -13.80
CA SER A 417 -38.58 -31.61 -12.98
C SER A 417 -38.68 -33.13 -12.89
N ASN A 418 -38.71 -33.66 -11.66
CA ASN A 418 -38.66 -35.11 -11.43
C ASN A 418 -39.88 -35.90 -11.96
N ASN A 419 -40.95 -35.25 -12.45
CA ASN A 419 -42.18 -35.96 -12.84
C ASN A 419 -42.97 -35.35 -14.03
N GLN A 420 -42.49 -34.31 -14.72
CA GLN A 420 -43.07 -33.79 -15.98
C GLN A 420 -41.99 -33.10 -16.82
N GLN A 421 -42.22 -33.02 -18.14
CA GLN A 421 -41.34 -32.44 -19.19
C GLN A 421 -40.38 -31.36 -18.68
N ASP A 422 -39.09 -31.54 -18.97
CA ASP A 422 -38.06 -30.56 -18.67
C ASP A 422 -38.32 -29.28 -19.47
N CYS A 423 -38.20 -28.13 -18.80
CA CYS A 423 -38.35 -26.83 -19.44
C CYS A 423 -37.00 -26.15 -19.60
N TYR A 424 -36.77 -25.65 -20.82
CA TYR A 424 -35.63 -24.81 -21.15
C TYR A 424 -36.13 -23.39 -21.39
N ILE A 425 -35.51 -22.42 -20.72
CA ILE A 425 -35.73 -21.00 -20.96
C ILE A 425 -34.52 -20.50 -21.74
N ASP A 426 -34.74 -20.15 -23.01
CA ASP A 426 -33.67 -19.61 -23.84
C ASP A 426 -33.25 -18.21 -23.41
N LYS A 427 -32.12 -17.74 -23.96
CA LYS A 427 -31.60 -16.39 -23.75
C LYS A 427 -32.56 -15.26 -24.14
N ASP A 428 -33.71 -15.53 -24.76
CA ASP A 428 -34.72 -14.54 -25.11
C ASP A 428 -35.97 -14.67 -24.22
N GLY A 429 -35.92 -15.51 -23.17
CA GLY A 429 -36.98 -15.70 -22.19
C GLY A 429 -38.13 -16.58 -22.69
N LYS A 430 -37.96 -17.32 -23.80
CA LYS A 430 -39.00 -18.21 -24.33
C LYS A 430 -38.84 -19.61 -23.74
N GLU A 431 -39.93 -20.13 -23.20
CA GLU A 431 -40.01 -21.54 -22.79
C GLU A 431 -40.08 -22.43 -24.04
N GLN A 432 -39.19 -23.41 -24.08
CA GLN A 432 -39.22 -24.48 -25.07
C GLN A 432 -39.27 -25.83 -24.35
N ASN A 433 -40.09 -26.76 -24.87
CA ASN A 433 -40.07 -28.16 -24.45
C ASN A 433 -38.76 -28.77 -24.98
N ALA A 434 -37.83 -29.09 -24.10
CA ALA A 434 -36.55 -29.68 -24.48
C ALA A 434 -36.58 -31.19 -24.22
N ASP A 435 -36.25 -31.98 -25.24
CA ASP A 435 -35.94 -33.41 -25.08
C ASP A 435 -34.44 -33.52 -24.74
N ILE A 436 -34.11 -34.06 -23.56
CA ILE A 436 -32.75 -34.04 -22.98
C ILE A 436 -31.71 -34.74 -23.86
N ASP A 437 -32.14 -35.69 -24.71
CA ASP A 437 -31.24 -36.54 -25.49
C ASP A 437 -30.53 -35.81 -26.66
N ALA A 438 -30.96 -34.59 -27.01
CA ALA A 438 -30.35 -33.82 -28.11
C ALA A 438 -29.06 -33.06 -27.73
N TYR A 439 -28.72 -32.95 -26.44
CA TYR A 439 -27.60 -32.12 -25.97
C TYR A 439 -26.37 -32.91 -25.49
N TYR A 440 -26.42 -34.25 -25.49
CA TYR A 440 -25.30 -35.11 -25.06
C TYR A 440 -24.55 -35.80 -26.20
N THR A 441 -24.83 -35.51 -27.48
CA THR A 441 -24.10 -36.15 -28.59
C THR A 441 -23.64 -35.19 -29.67
N THR A 442 -22.33 -34.87 -29.67
CA THR A 442 -21.35 -34.99 -30.79
C THR A 442 -20.13 -34.06 -30.61
N PRO A 443 -18.95 -34.35 -31.20
CA PRO A 443 -18.19 -35.61 -31.20
C PRO A 443 -16.68 -35.43 -30.87
N ILE A 444 -16.02 -36.54 -30.50
CA ILE A 444 -14.55 -36.67 -30.47
C ILE A 444 -14.03 -36.50 -31.91
N ILE A 445 -13.18 -35.49 -32.15
CA ILE A 445 -12.38 -35.41 -33.37
C ILE A 445 -11.04 -36.08 -33.11
N GLN A 446 -10.90 -37.29 -33.64
CA GLN A 446 -9.65 -37.99 -33.88
C GLN A 446 -9.07 -37.46 -35.21
N MET A 447 -7.83 -36.95 -35.19
CA MET A 447 -7.07 -36.65 -36.40
C MET A 447 -5.95 -37.68 -36.53
N ASP A 448 -6.10 -38.57 -37.51
CA ASP A 448 -5.04 -39.42 -38.04
C ASP A 448 -4.32 -38.73 -39.21
N MET A 449 -3.08 -39.16 -39.42
CA MET A 449 -2.05 -38.59 -40.29
C MET A 449 -2.24 -38.87 -41.80
N ASP A 450 -1.46 -38.09 -42.57
CA ASP A 450 -0.97 -38.29 -43.95
C ASP A 450 -1.88 -37.91 -45.14
N THR A 451 -1.54 -36.77 -45.77
CA THR A 451 -0.85 -36.71 -47.08
C THR A 451 -0.10 -35.40 -47.25
#